data_AF-A0A2E6QBY8-F1
#
_entry.id   AF-A0A2E6QBY8-F1
#
_cell.length_a   1.000
_cell.length_b   1.000
_cell.length_c   1.000
_cell.angle_alpha   90.00
_cell.angle_beta   90.00
_cell.angle_gamma   90.00
#
_symmetry.space_group_name_H-M   'P 1'
#
loop_
_entity.id
_entity.type
_entity.pdbx_description
1 polymer ?
#
loop_
_entity_poly.entity_id
_entity_poly.type
_entity_poly.pdbx_seq_one_letter_code
_entity_poly.pdbx_strand_id
1 'polypeptide(L)'
;MITKYGTIKGVLKFLSGDAIQDKDLGLVYASRIKLSKATIRADGKDIPLTPGMAVTVEIKTGKRRIIEFLMAPLLRYQSEALRER
;
A
#
# COMPACT_ATOMS: atom_id res chain seq x y z
N MET A 1 7.84 16.30 -16.76
CA MET A 1 7.95 17.17 -15.57
C MET A 1 7.56 16.34 -14.36
N ILE A 2 8.49 16.06 -13.43
CA ILE A 2 8.15 15.43 -12.14
C ILE A 2 7.99 16.57 -11.15
N THR A 3 6.74 16.98 -10.91
CA THR A 3 6.46 18.00 -9.89
C THR A 3 6.62 17.35 -8.52
N LYS A 4 7.62 17.80 -7.77
CA LYS A 4 7.97 17.25 -6.45
C LYS A 4 7.03 17.83 -5.40
N TYR A 5 5.83 17.29 -5.30
CA TYR A 5 4.92 17.57 -4.20
C TYR A 5 5.50 16.96 -2.91
N GLY A 6 5.29 17.57 -1.75
CA GLY A 6 5.94 17.20 -0.48
C GLY A 6 5.75 15.74 0.02
N THR A 7 6.16 15.45 1.25
CA THR A 7 6.10 14.08 1.79
C THR A 7 4.93 13.88 2.74
N ILE A 8 4.19 12.78 2.58
CA ILE A 8 3.14 12.34 3.51
C ILE A 8 3.57 11.04 4.18
N LYS A 9 3.42 10.96 5.50
CA LYS A 9 3.62 9.71 6.23
C LYS A 9 2.47 8.75 5.91
N GLY A 10 2.81 7.50 5.63
CA GLY A 10 1.86 6.42 5.39
C GLY A 10 2.24 5.17 6.17
N VAL A 11 1.28 4.27 6.32
CA VAL A 11 1.50 2.93 6.86
C VAL A 11 1.05 1.90 5.85
N LEU A 12 1.88 0.88 5.62
CA LEU A 12 1.49 -0.30 4.85
C LEU A 12 0.33 -0.98 5.59
N LYS A 13 -0.74 -1.31 4.87
CA LYS A 13 -1.91 -2.01 5.41
C LYS A 13 -2.07 -3.41 4.86
N PHE A 14 -1.54 -3.64 3.67
CA PHE A 14 -1.65 -4.90 2.98
C PHE A 14 -0.51 -5.03 1.98
N LEU A 15 0.02 -6.24 1.88
CA LEU A 15 0.96 -6.69 0.87
C LEU A 15 0.43 -8.02 0.34
N SER A 16 0.34 -8.16 -0.98
CA SER A 16 -0.08 -9.41 -1.62
C SER A 16 0.93 -10.51 -1.32
N GLY A 17 0.43 -11.75 -1.16
CA GLY A 17 1.27 -12.93 -0.94
C GLY A 17 1.88 -13.47 -2.24
N ASP A 18 1.40 -13.00 -3.38
CA ASP A 18 1.75 -13.39 -4.73
C ASP A 18 2.37 -12.23 -5.51
N ALA A 19 3.34 -12.57 -6.35
CA ALA A 19 3.93 -11.63 -7.29
C ALA A 19 3.18 -11.65 -8.61
N ILE A 20 2.95 -10.47 -9.17
CA ILE A 20 2.34 -10.27 -10.49
C ILE A 20 3.47 -9.89 -11.45
N GLN A 21 3.42 -10.41 -12.67
CA GLN A 21 4.36 -10.04 -13.71
C GLN A 21 3.96 -8.69 -14.33
N ASP A 22 4.78 -7.68 -14.09
CA ASP A 22 4.73 -6.39 -14.78
C ASP A 22 5.69 -6.41 -15.98
N LYS A 23 5.27 -5.78 -17.08
CA LYS A 23 6.01 -5.80 -18.35
C LYS A 23 7.33 -5.03 -18.26
N ASP A 24 7.36 -3.98 -17.45
CA ASP A 24 8.49 -3.05 -17.36
C ASP A 24 9.29 -3.25 -16.06
N LEU A 25 8.62 -3.66 -14.98
CA LEU A 25 9.20 -3.78 -13.63
C LEU A 25 9.54 -5.22 -13.23
N GLY A 26 9.13 -6.23 -14.01
CA GLY A 26 9.30 -7.65 -13.66
C GLY A 26 8.33 -8.11 -12.58
N LEU A 27 8.77 -8.97 -11.66
CA LEU A 27 7.90 -9.47 -10.58
C LEU A 27 7.64 -8.39 -9.54
N VAL A 28 6.38 -7.98 -9.38
CA VAL A 28 5.94 -6.95 -8.44
C VAL A 28 4.90 -7.50 -7.46
N TYR A 29 4.90 -6.99 -6.22
CA TYR A 29 3.89 -7.33 -5.22
C TYR A 29 2.93 -6.17 -5.05
N ALA A 30 1.63 -6.44 -5.21
CA ALA A 30 0.61 -5.43 -4.98
C ALA A 30 0.58 -5.03 -3.49
N SER A 31 0.53 -3.74 -3.20
CA SER A 31 0.50 -3.22 -1.84
C SER A 31 -0.53 -2.11 -1.69
N ARG A 32 -1.09 -1.99 -0.48
CA ARG A 32 -2.03 -0.91 -0.13
C ARG A 32 -1.49 -0.13 1.06
N ILE A 33 -1.34 1.17 0.88
CA ILE A 33 -0.80 2.09 1.89
C ILE A 33 -1.91 3.01 2.35
N LYS A 34 -2.09 3.13 3.67
CA LYS A 34 -2.96 4.14 4.26
C LYS A 34 -2.13 5.38 4.54
N LEU A 35 -2.45 6.48 3.85
CA LEU A 35 -1.87 7.79 4.13
C LEU A 35 -2.43 8.34 5.46
N SER A 36 -1.60 9.06 6.21
CA SER A 36 -2.04 9.69 7.47
C SER A 36 -2.92 10.92 7.24
N LYS A 37 -2.85 11.52 6.05
CA LYS A 37 -3.58 12.73 5.67
C LYS A 37 -4.04 12.60 4.21
N ALA A 38 -5.15 13.24 3.88
CA ALA A 38 -5.67 13.35 2.52
C ALA A 38 -5.17 14.61 1.78
N THR A 39 -4.31 15.40 2.42
CA THR A 39 -3.72 16.61 1.87
C THR A 39 -2.19 16.54 1.89
N ILE A 40 -1.57 17.18 0.90
CA ILE A 40 -0.13 17.34 0.78
C ILE A 40 0.20 18.83 0.82
N ARG A 41 1.24 19.21 1.56
CA ARG A 41 1.70 20.60 1.57
C ARG A 41 2.64 20.82 0.39
N ALA A 42 2.24 21.68 -0.53
CA ALA A 42 3.02 22.06 -1.71
C ALA A 42 2.84 23.55 -1.97
N ASP A 43 3.92 24.25 -2.29
CA ASP A 43 3.94 25.69 -2.56
C ASP A 43 3.24 26.54 -1.48
N GLY A 44 3.42 26.15 -0.22
CA GLY A 44 2.82 26.82 0.94
C GLY A 44 1.33 26.57 1.15
N LYS A 45 0.67 25.76 0.29
CA LYS A 45 -0.75 25.44 0.36
C LYS A 45 -0.97 23.96 0.61
N ASP A 46 -2.09 23.64 1.25
CA ASP A 46 -2.53 22.26 1.44
C ASP A 46 -3.38 21.85 0.23
N ILE A 47 -2.86 20.94 -0.59
CA ILE A 47 -3.51 20.44 -1.80
C ILE A 47 -4.19 19.10 -1.48
N PRO A 48 -5.47 18.91 -1.81
CA PRO A 48 -6.13 17.61 -1.66
C PRO A 48 -5.58 16.59 -2.65
N LEU A 49 -5.34 15.37 -2.18
CA LEU A 49 -4.96 14.26 -3.06
C LEU A 49 -6.21 13.74 -3.79
N THR A 50 -6.10 13.57 -5.09
CA THR A 50 -7.14 13.01 -5.94
C THR A 50 -6.74 11.64 -6.50
N PRO A 51 -7.71 10.75 -6.78
CA PRO A 51 -7.44 9.49 -7.47
C PRO A 51 -6.76 9.72 -8.83
N GLY A 52 -5.83 8.84 -9.20
CA GLY A 52 -5.08 8.95 -10.45
C GLY A 52 -3.78 9.74 -10.37
N MET A 53 -3.48 10.37 -9.23
CA MET A 53 -2.16 10.98 -9.01
C MET A 53 -1.07 9.92 -8.90
N ALA A 54 0.01 10.10 -9.66
CA ALA A 54 1.23 9.30 -9.51
C ALA A 54 1.94 9.68 -8.22
N VAL A 55 2.43 8.68 -7.49
CA VAL A 55 3.16 8.86 -6.24
C VAL A 55 4.39 7.96 -6.20
N THR A 56 5.45 8.44 -5.57
CA THR A 56 6.61 7.62 -5.23
C THR A 56 6.57 7.30 -3.75
N VAL A 57 6.73 6.02 -3.40
CA VAL A 57 6.71 5.56 -2.01
C VAL A 57 8.08 4.98 -1.66
N GLU A 58 8.68 5.51 -0.61
CA GLU A 58 9.84 4.90 0.02
C GLU A 58 9.40 4.09 1.25
N ILE A 59 9.54 2.76 1.16
CA ILE A 59 9.19 1.85 2.25
C ILE A 59 10.46 1.51 3.04
N LYS A 60 10.55 2.00 4.28
CA LYS A 60 11.62 1.60 5.21
C LYS A 60 11.33 0.20 5.76
N THR A 61 12.03 -0.82 5.26
CA THR A 61 11.81 -2.25 5.59
C THR A 61 12.35 -2.68 6.97
N GLY A 62 12.95 -1.77 7.75
CA GLY A 62 13.62 -2.05 9.02
C GLY A 62 12.76 -2.41 10.24
N LYS A 63 11.43 -2.54 10.12
CA LYS A 63 10.52 -3.03 11.18
C LYS A 63 9.36 -3.81 10.57
N ARG A 64 9.62 -5.02 10.04
CA ARG A 64 8.58 -5.93 9.55
C ARG A 64 7.57 -6.24 10.68
N ARG A 65 6.31 -5.84 10.54
CA ARG A 65 5.24 -6.33 11.42
C ARG A 65 4.80 -7.70 10.91
N ILE A 66 5.40 -8.75 11.47
CA ILE A 66 5.11 -10.17 11.18
C ILE A 66 3.60 -10.52 11.25
N ILE A 67 2.84 -9.73 12.00
CA ILE A 67 1.39 -9.89 12.19
C ILE A 67 0.58 -9.92 10.88
N GLU A 68 0.98 -9.20 9.82
CA GLU A 68 0.24 -9.25 8.54
C GLU A 68 0.38 -10.60 7.84
N PHE A 69 1.54 -11.26 7.98
CA PHE A 69 1.73 -12.63 7.48
C PHE A 69 0.94 -13.66 8.32
N LEU A 70 0.75 -13.39 9.61
CA LEU A 70 -0.03 -14.25 10.51
C LEU A 70 -1.55 -14.14 10.31
N MET A 71 -2.04 -13.03 9.77
CA MET A 71 -3.48 -12.82 9.53
C MET A 71 -3.94 -13.33 8.15
N ALA A 72 -3.04 -13.50 7.18
CA ALA A 72 -3.37 -14.06 5.87
C ALA A 72 -3.95 -15.50 5.91
N PRO A 73 -3.55 -16.40 6.83
CA PRO A 73 -4.22 -17.68 7.05
C PRO A 73 -5.62 -17.52 7.65
N LEU A 74 -5.80 -16.65 8.65
CA LEU A 74 -7.07 -16.48 9.37
C LEU A 74 -8.20 -16.01 8.45
N LEU A 75 -7.89 -15.17 7.47
CA LEU A 75 -8.87 -14.73 6.45
C LEU A 75 -9.28 -15.87 5.51
N ARG A 76 -8.38 -16.82 5.18
CA ARG A 76 -8.72 -18.00 4.37
C ARG A 76 -9.63 -18.97 5.12
N TYR A 77 -9.36 -19.19 6.42
CA TYR A 77 -10.17 -20.10 7.23
C TYR A 77 -11.62 -19.62 7.44
N GLN A 78 -11.87 -18.31 7.54
CA GLN A 78 -13.26 -17.82 7.62
C GLN A 78 -14.06 -18.03 6.34
N SER A 79 -13.42 -17.91 5.16
CA SER A 79 -14.13 -18.15 3.89
C SER A 79 -14.40 -19.63 3.60
N GLU A 80 -13.57 -20.54 4.10
CA GLU A 80 -13.78 -21.98 3.92
C GLU A 80 -14.81 -22.54 4.90
N ALA A 81 -14.86 -22.05 6.15
CA ALA A 81 -15.85 -22.49 7.15
C ALA A 81 -17.31 -22.13 6.82
N LEU A 82 -17.53 -21.15 5.93
CA LEU A 82 -18.85 -20.74 5.44
C LEU A 82 -19.29 -21.48 4.17
N ARG A 83 -18.40 -22.29 3.57
CA ARG A 83 -18.65 -22.94 2.27
C ARG A 83 -18.87 -24.45 2.36
N GLU A 84 -18.89 -25.00 3.57
CA GLU A 84 -19.17 -26.42 3.81
C GLU A 84 -20.38 -26.59 4.74
N ARG A 85 -21.56 -26.48 4.13
CA ARG A 85 -22.68 -27.43 4.26
C ARG A 85 -23.47 -27.42 2.96
#